data_AF-A0A958VM40-F1
#
_entry.id   AF-A0A958VM40-F1
#
_cell.length_a   1.000
_cell.length_b   1.000
_cell.length_c   1.000
_cell.angle_alpha   90.00
_cell.angle_beta   90.00
_cell.angle_gamma   90.00
#
_symmetry.space_group_name_H-M   'P 1'
#
loop_
_entity.id
_entity.type
_entity.pdbx_description
1 polymer ?
#
loop_
_entity_poly.entity_id
_entity_poly.type
_entity_poly.pdbx_seq_one_letter_code
_entity_poly.pdbx_strand_id
1 'polypeptide(L)'
;MKSIFLRKNAPQFARLAAGVVGVFTSTGAMAQDAALEPDAVPWITYSILGAIVLVILAALNEIMKARKIMADMGMSGGPGKKTNYTEVLAMFLAGCVAVGLGIKSGMEAGNETLSLLLFIALPYTALTLFFVGSIYRYIYRGFQVSSLSSQFLERKKLFWGSQLFHWGMLIIFFGHLIAFAVPSSILLWNGHPLRLLILELSSFAFGLAALVGLILFIRRRLTSSKISVVSNKMDMLVYAVLLVQILSGLGIAFFSRWGSSWFAGVMTPYLRSIFSFDPQIAAVNAMPWYVQVHIVFAFFIIGLIPFTRFMHFLVAPVDYLWRRYQLVIWNWNNEVIRTSTSMHPGKKSMNH
;
A
#
# COMPACT_ATOMS: atom_id res chain seq x y z
N MET A 1 35.27 19.57 -25.71
CA MET A 1 34.45 20.81 -25.74
C MET A 1 33.08 20.71 -25.02
N LYS A 2 32.72 19.61 -24.35
CA LYS A 2 31.52 19.51 -23.49
C LYS A 2 31.79 19.71 -21.98
N SER A 3 33.05 19.88 -21.58
CA SER A 3 33.48 20.03 -20.17
C SER A 3 33.64 21.48 -19.68
N ILE A 4 33.38 22.48 -20.54
CA ILE A 4 33.57 23.91 -20.21
C ILE A 4 32.23 24.62 -19.95
N PHE A 5 31.12 24.12 -20.49
CA PHE A 5 29.79 24.71 -20.30
C PHE A 5 29.20 24.46 -18.90
N LEU A 6 29.53 23.33 -18.27
CA LEU A 6 29.05 22.99 -16.92
C LEU A 6 29.84 23.69 -15.80
N ARG A 7 31.02 24.27 -16.10
CA ARG A 7 31.84 24.96 -15.09
C ARG A 7 31.50 26.46 -14.94
N LYS A 8 30.78 27.04 -15.91
CA LYS A 8 30.47 28.49 -15.93
C LYS A 8 29.12 28.86 -15.29
N ASN A 9 28.22 27.90 -15.08
CA ASN A 9 26.87 28.15 -14.55
C ASN A 9 26.61 27.54 -13.14
N ALA A 10 27.61 26.88 -12.54
CA ALA A 10 27.53 26.34 -11.17
C ALA A 10 27.11 27.37 -10.08
N PRO A 11 27.49 28.67 -10.13
CA PRO A 11 27.07 29.62 -9.09
C PRO A 11 25.62 30.14 -9.26
N GLN A 12 24.96 29.91 -10.41
CA GLN A 12 23.56 30.30 -10.59
C GLN A 12 22.57 29.23 -10.08
N PHE A 13 22.94 27.94 -10.15
CA PHE A 13 22.16 26.86 -9.54
C PHE A 13 22.27 26.82 -8.01
N ALA A 14 23.42 27.23 -7.45
CA ALA A 14 23.59 27.36 -5.99
C ALA A 14 22.76 28.51 -5.38
N ARG A 15 22.50 29.59 -6.14
CA ARG A 15 21.67 30.72 -5.69
C ARG A 15 20.16 30.44 -5.71
N LEU A 16 19.70 29.56 -6.60
CA LEU A 16 18.31 29.06 -6.59
C LEU A 16 18.06 28.05 -5.45
N ALA A 17 19.06 27.25 -5.07
CA ALA A 17 18.99 26.39 -3.89
C ALA A 17 19.05 27.18 -2.56
N ALA A 18 19.78 28.31 -2.52
CA ALA A 18 19.83 29.18 -1.34
C ALA A 18 18.56 30.05 -1.17
N GLY A 19 17.84 30.38 -2.26
CA GLY A 19 16.56 31.12 -2.19
C GLY A 19 15.39 30.31 -1.61
N VAL A 20 15.45 28.98 -1.68
CA VAL A 20 14.42 28.09 -1.09
C VAL A 20 14.68 27.84 0.42
N VAL A 21 15.89 28.13 0.91
CA VAL A 21 16.26 28.02 2.33
C VAL A 21 16.10 29.35 3.09
N GLY A 22 16.05 30.49 2.38
CA GLY A 22 15.95 31.83 2.99
C GLY A 22 14.53 32.36 3.31
N VAL A 23 13.47 31.58 3.06
CA VAL A 23 12.07 32.01 3.34
C VAL A 23 11.54 31.47 4.68
N PHE A 24 12.31 30.64 5.41
CA PHE A 24 11.87 30.00 6.66
C PHE A 24 12.47 30.56 7.95
N THR A 25 12.99 31.79 7.92
CA THR A 25 13.42 32.51 9.13
C THR A 25 12.80 33.89 9.20
N SER A 26 11.49 33.99 9.45
CA SER A 26 10.87 35.17 10.09
C SER A 26 9.38 35.00 10.38
N THR A 27 8.97 33.97 11.12
CA THR A 27 7.68 34.02 11.85
C THR A 27 7.76 33.15 13.10
N GLY A 28 8.75 33.46 13.94
CA GLY A 28 8.81 33.05 15.34
C GLY A 28 8.43 34.24 16.22
N ALA A 29 7.27 34.83 15.99
CA ALA A 29 6.61 35.81 16.84
C ALA A 29 5.23 36.08 16.24
N MET A 30 4.19 35.46 16.81
CA MET A 30 2.75 35.79 16.76
C MET A 30 1.94 34.50 16.94
N ALA A 31 2.12 33.89 18.11
CA ALA A 31 1.17 32.96 18.68
C ALA A 31 0.27 33.76 19.62
N GLN A 32 -0.78 34.35 19.08
CA GLN A 32 -2.03 34.70 19.76
C GLN A 32 -2.96 35.32 18.70
N ASP A 33 -4.19 34.84 18.66
CA ASP A 33 -5.33 35.43 17.95
C ASP A 33 -5.43 35.16 16.44
N ALA A 34 -5.87 33.96 16.07
CA ALA A 34 -6.63 33.77 14.83
C ALA A 34 -7.67 32.66 15.02
N ALA A 35 -8.92 33.07 15.20
CA ALA A 35 -10.06 32.19 15.02
C ALA A 35 -9.99 31.58 13.61
N LEU A 36 -9.92 30.25 13.53
CA LEU A 36 -9.89 29.54 12.26
C LEU A 36 -11.25 29.68 11.58
N GLU A 37 -11.31 30.43 10.47
CA GLU A 37 -12.50 30.51 9.64
C GLU A 37 -12.80 29.14 8.98
N PRO A 38 -14.07 28.69 8.92
CA PRO A 38 -14.43 27.31 8.54
C PRO A 38 -14.26 26.95 7.05
N ASP A 39 -13.86 27.89 6.21
CA ASP A 39 -13.91 27.85 4.74
C ASP A 39 -12.52 27.94 4.08
N ALA A 40 -11.43 28.01 4.85
CA ALA A 40 -10.06 28.08 4.33
C ALA A 40 -9.43 26.71 3.98
N VAL A 41 -10.02 25.60 4.42
CA VAL A 41 -9.50 24.23 4.25
C VAL A 41 -9.61 23.68 2.80
N PRO A 42 -10.62 24.01 1.97
CA PRO A 42 -10.78 23.42 0.64
C PRO A 42 -9.67 23.80 -0.35
N TRP A 43 -9.29 25.09 -0.45
CA TRP A 43 -8.34 25.51 -1.47
C TRP A 43 -6.90 25.07 -1.18
N ILE A 44 -6.51 25.02 0.10
CA ILE A 44 -5.19 24.51 0.54
C ILE A 44 -5.09 23.02 0.24
N THR A 45 -6.13 22.24 0.52
CA THR A 45 -6.13 20.79 0.25
C THR A 45 -6.08 20.50 -1.26
N TYR A 46 -6.82 21.23 -2.11
CA TYR A 46 -6.71 21.08 -3.57
C TYR A 46 -5.35 21.51 -4.13
N SER A 47 -4.73 22.54 -3.56
CA SER A 47 -3.40 23.01 -3.97
C SER A 47 -2.30 22.00 -3.63
N ILE A 48 -2.39 21.37 -2.46
CA ILE A 48 -1.47 20.30 -2.02
C ILE A 48 -1.65 19.06 -2.90
N LEU A 49 -2.89 18.64 -3.19
CA LEU A 49 -3.17 17.52 -4.09
C LEU A 49 -2.65 17.77 -5.51
N GLY A 50 -2.82 18.98 -6.03
CA GLY A 50 -2.29 19.38 -7.35
C GLY A 50 -0.76 19.34 -7.40
N ALA A 51 -0.09 19.84 -6.36
CA ALA A 51 1.37 19.80 -6.25
C ALA A 51 1.90 18.35 -6.21
N ILE A 52 1.21 17.46 -5.48
CA ILE A 52 1.57 16.04 -5.40
C ILE A 52 1.42 15.35 -6.77
N VAL A 53 0.33 15.60 -7.50
CA VAL A 53 0.12 15.05 -8.84
C VAL A 53 1.23 15.50 -9.80
N LEU A 54 1.64 16.78 -9.73
CA LEU A 54 2.73 17.30 -10.56
C LEU A 54 4.09 16.66 -10.23
N VAL A 55 4.39 16.46 -8.95
CA VAL A 55 5.62 15.77 -8.50
C VAL A 55 5.62 14.32 -8.99
N ILE A 56 4.49 13.62 -8.92
CA ILE A 56 4.37 12.24 -9.41
C ILE A 56 4.58 12.19 -10.93
N LEU A 57 3.96 13.09 -11.69
CA LEU A 57 4.13 13.17 -13.14
C LEU A 57 5.57 13.50 -13.54
N ALA A 58 6.22 14.42 -12.83
CA ALA A 58 7.63 14.76 -13.05
C ALA A 58 8.56 13.57 -12.75
N ALA A 59 8.34 12.86 -11.63
CA ALA A 59 9.10 11.67 -11.27
C ALA A 59 8.93 10.55 -12.31
N LEU A 60 7.71 10.31 -12.78
CA LEU A 60 7.43 9.33 -13.83
C LEU A 60 8.13 9.71 -15.14
N ASN A 61 8.16 10.99 -15.50
CA ASN A 61 8.85 11.48 -16.69
C ASN A 61 10.37 11.24 -16.61
N GLU A 62 11.00 11.52 -15.48
CA GLU A 62 12.44 11.29 -15.29
C GLU A 62 12.79 9.80 -15.26
N ILE A 63 11.94 8.94 -14.68
CA ILE A 63 12.10 7.49 -14.74
C ILE A 63 12.00 6.98 -16.18
N MET A 64 11.05 7.50 -16.97
CA MET A 64 10.91 7.11 -18.38
C MET A 64 12.11 7.55 -19.21
N LYS A 65 12.62 8.77 -19.02
CA LYS A 65 13.87 9.25 -19.66
C LYS A 65 15.06 8.39 -19.26
N ALA A 66 15.23 8.10 -17.97
CA ALA A 66 16.31 7.25 -17.47
C ALA A 66 16.26 5.84 -18.07
N ARG A 67 15.07 5.25 -18.20
CA ARG A 67 14.90 3.94 -18.87
C ARG A 67 15.25 3.98 -20.34
N LYS A 68 14.89 5.05 -21.06
CA LYS A 68 15.27 5.24 -22.47
C LYS A 68 16.78 5.38 -22.62
N ILE A 69 17.40 6.22 -21.79
CA ILE A 69 18.85 6.45 -21.76
C ILE A 69 19.62 5.15 -21.41
N MET A 70 19.14 4.34 -20.46
CA MET A 70 19.74 3.04 -20.15
C MET A 70 19.57 2.02 -21.28
N ALA A 71 18.44 2.06 -22.01
CA ALA A 71 18.25 1.23 -23.20
C ALA A 71 19.20 1.64 -24.33
N ASP A 72 19.35 2.95 -24.56
CA ASP A 72 20.25 3.52 -25.58
C ASP A 72 21.73 3.26 -25.25
N MET A 73 22.10 3.18 -23.97
CA MET A 73 23.45 2.81 -23.52
C MET A 73 23.72 1.29 -23.53
N GLY A 74 22.80 0.46 -24.04
CA GLY A 74 22.95 -1.00 -24.01
C GLY A 74 22.98 -1.59 -22.59
N MET A 75 22.62 -0.81 -21.56
CA MET A 75 22.52 -1.24 -20.17
C MET A 75 21.16 -1.91 -19.87
N SER A 76 20.33 -2.16 -20.88
CA SER A 76 19.23 -3.12 -20.76
C SER A 76 19.84 -4.45 -20.33
N GLY A 77 19.57 -4.87 -19.09
CA GLY A 77 20.22 -6.00 -18.45
C GLY A 77 20.42 -7.17 -19.42
N GLY A 78 21.69 -7.45 -19.74
CA GLY A 78 22.05 -8.48 -20.69
C GLY A 78 21.46 -9.84 -20.30
N PRO A 79 21.14 -10.71 -21.27
CA PRO A 79 20.62 -12.03 -20.99
C PRO A 79 21.67 -12.85 -20.24
N GLY A 80 21.45 -13.11 -18.95
CA GLY A 80 22.26 -14.09 -18.19
C GLY A 80 22.59 -13.76 -16.73
N LYS A 81 22.45 -12.52 -16.24
CA LYS A 81 22.76 -12.24 -14.82
C LYS A 81 21.59 -12.66 -13.92
N LYS A 82 21.74 -13.78 -13.20
CA LYS A 82 20.79 -14.21 -12.17
C LYS A 82 20.66 -13.10 -11.11
N THR A 83 19.45 -12.60 -10.90
CA THR A 83 19.18 -11.60 -9.87
C THR A 83 19.33 -12.22 -8.49
N ASN A 84 20.18 -11.63 -7.66
CA ASN A 84 20.32 -12.06 -6.28
C ASN A 84 19.19 -11.46 -5.42
N TYR A 85 18.12 -12.23 -5.21
CA TYR A 85 16.94 -11.75 -4.46
C TYR A 85 17.23 -11.50 -2.97
N THR A 86 18.28 -12.10 -2.41
CA THR A 86 18.66 -11.83 -1.01
C THR A 86 19.18 -10.40 -0.87
N GLU A 87 20.04 -9.94 -1.78
CA GLU A 87 20.54 -8.56 -1.83
C GLU A 87 19.40 -7.57 -2.09
N VAL A 88 18.50 -7.90 -3.02
CA VAL A 88 17.35 -7.04 -3.32
C VAL A 88 16.44 -6.90 -2.09
N LEU A 89 16.16 -8.00 -1.38
CA LEU A 89 15.39 -7.95 -0.14
C LEU A 89 16.12 -7.17 0.94
N ALA A 90 17.42 -7.39 1.14
CA ALA A 90 18.22 -6.68 2.12
C ALA A 90 18.24 -5.16 1.86
N MET A 91 18.36 -4.76 0.60
CA MET A 91 18.28 -3.35 0.20
C MET A 91 16.92 -2.74 0.54
N PHE A 92 15.81 -3.43 0.24
CA PHE A 92 14.48 -2.93 0.59
C PHE A 92 14.26 -2.89 2.11
N LEU A 93 14.75 -3.88 2.85
CA LEU A 93 14.70 -3.88 4.32
C LEU A 93 15.49 -2.72 4.91
N ALA A 94 16.72 -2.48 4.43
CA ALA A 94 17.54 -1.34 4.83
C ALA A 94 16.83 -0.01 4.53
N GLY A 95 16.21 0.11 3.35
CA GLY A 95 15.38 1.27 3.00
C GLY A 95 14.19 1.46 3.95
N CYS A 96 13.46 0.40 4.28
CA CYS A 96 12.34 0.48 5.22
C CYS A 96 12.80 0.87 6.64
N VAL A 97 13.93 0.32 7.10
CA VAL A 97 14.54 0.69 8.39
C VAL A 97 14.98 2.15 8.39
N ALA A 98 15.63 2.62 7.32
CA ALA A 98 16.03 4.02 7.18
C ALA A 98 14.82 4.97 7.23
N VAL A 99 13.73 4.61 6.53
CA VAL A 99 12.47 5.37 6.61
C VAL A 99 11.90 5.37 8.02
N GLY A 100 11.84 4.21 8.69
CA GLY A 100 11.35 4.11 10.08
C GLY A 100 12.18 4.94 11.06
N LEU A 101 13.51 4.94 10.93
CA LEU A 101 14.41 5.76 11.73
C LEU A 101 14.26 7.26 11.41
N GLY A 102 14.06 7.63 10.15
CA GLY A 102 13.80 9.01 9.74
C GLY A 102 12.47 9.54 10.28
N ILE A 103 11.43 8.70 10.31
CA ILE A 103 10.16 9.02 10.97
C ILE A 103 10.39 9.21 12.45
N LYS A 104 11.07 8.27 13.12
CA LYS A 104 11.37 8.38 14.55
C LYS A 104 12.09 9.70 14.87
N SER A 105 13.21 9.98 14.20
CA SER A 105 14.01 11.18 14.50
C SER A 105 13.26 12.47 14.19
N GLY A 106 12.52 12.52 13.07
CA GLY A 106 11.76 13.70 12.68
C GLY A 106 10.57 13.98 13.60
N MET A 107 9.89 12.93 14.07
CA MET A 107 8.76 13.07 15.00
C MET A 107 9.22 13.41 16.42
N GLU A 108 10.33 12.82 16.89
CA GLU A 108 10.96 13.21 18.17
C GLU A 108 11.47 14.65 18.15
N ALA A 109 11.88 15.16 16.97
CA ALA A 109 12.28 16.55 16.78
C ALA A 109 11.10 17.53 16.65
N GLY A 110 9.84 17.06 16.69
CA GLY A 110 8.65 17.91 16.56
C GLY A 110 8.50 18.56 15.18
N ASN A 111 8.95 17.89 14.11
CA ASN A 111 8.90 18.45 12.76
C ASN A 111 7.46 18.49 12.21
N GLU A 112 6.84 19.66 12.25
CA GLU A 112 5.48 19.88 11.77
C GLU A 112 5.31 19.58 10.28
N THR A 113 6.29 19.95 9.44
CA THR A 113 6.23 19.70 8.00
C THR A 113 6.22 18.21 7.70
N LEU A 114 7.06 17.43 8.40
CA LEU A 114 7.08 15.99 8.28
C LEU A 114 5.73 15.39 8.70
N SER A 115 5.15 15.87 9.79
CA SER A 115 3.83 15.42 10.25
C SER A 115 2.73 15.65 9.20
N LEU A 116 2.68 16.84 8.60
CA LEU A 116 1.74 17.15 7.52
C LEU A 116 1.94 16.22 6.31
N LEU A 117 3.20 15.96 5.92
CA LEU A 117 3.50 15.06 4.81
C LEU A 117 3.07 13.61 5.10
N LEU A 118 3.34 13.11 6.31
CA LEU A 118 3.09 11.72 6.67
C LEU A 118 1.62 11.40 6.99
N PHE A 119 0.90 12.33 7.62
CA PHE A 119 -0.46 12.06 8.14
C PHE A 119 -1.56 12.82 7.40
N ILE A 120 -1.22 13.71 6.47
CA ILE A 120 -2.19 14.35 5.57
C ILE A 120 -1.91 13.97 4.12
N ALA A 121 -0.75 14.38 3.60
CA ALA A 121 -0.45 14.22 2.17
C ALA A 121 -0.35 12.74 1.75
N LEU A 122 0.34 11.92 2.53
CA LEU A 122 0.53 10.49 2.24
C LEU A 122 -0.80 9.72 2.19
N PRO A 123 -1.74 9.82 3.17
CA PRO A 123 -3.04 9.18 3.08
C PRO A 123 -3.81 9.49 1.80
N TYR A 124 -3.93 10.76 1.41
CA TYR A 124 -4.64 11.12 0.19
C TYR A 124 -3.92 10.62 -1.07
N THR A 125 -2.59 10.67 -1.08
CA THR A 125 -1.80 10.13 -2.19
C THR A 125 -2.00 8.62 -2.33
N ALA A 126 -1.93 7.90 -1.21
CA ALA A 126 -2.12 6.45 -1.17
C ALA A 126 -3.52 6.05 -1.65
N LEU A 127 -4.56 6.73 -1.18
CA LEU A 127 -5.95 6.50 -1.61
C LEU A 127 -6.13 6.81 -3.10
N THR A 128 -5.58 7.91 -3.58
CA THR A 128 -5.64 8.28 -5.01
C THR A 128 -4.97 7.22 -5.88
N LEU A 129 -3.76 6.81 -5.53
CA LEU A 129 -3.04 5.74 -6.23
C LEU A 129 -3.84 4.44 -6.18
N PHE A 130 -4.37 4.08 -5.02
CA PHE A 130 -5.20 2.88 -4.84
C PHE A 130 -6.40 2.88 -5.77
N PHE A 131 -7.24 3.91 -5.76
CA PHE A 131 -8.46 3.92 -6.59
C PHE A 131 -8.13 4.02 -8.08
N VAL A 132 -7.37 5.04 -8.49
CA VAL A 132 -7.07 5.29 -9.91
C VAL A 132 -6.25 4.15 -10.50
N GLY A 133 -5.21 3.70 -9.78
CA GLY A 133 -4.34 2.62 -10.22
C GLY A 133 -5.07 1.28 -10.30
N SER A 134 -5.94 0.97 -9.32
CA SER A 134 -6.69 -0.29 -9.30
C SER A 134 -7.69 -0.34 -10.45
N ILE A 135 -8.45 0.74 -10.66
CA ILE A 135 -9.42 0.85 -11.77
C ILE A 135 -8.69 0.72 -13.11
N TYR A 136 -7.62 1.49 -13.31
CA TYR A 136 -6.83 1.44 -14.54
C TYR A 136 -6.28 0.03 -14.82
N ARG A 137 -5.69 -0.61 -13.81
CA ARG A 137 -5.13 -1.96 -13.97
C ARG A 137 -6.21 -3.00 -14.22
N TYR A 138 -7.36 -2.89 -13.58
CA TYR A 138 -8.47 -3.82 -13.79
C TYR A 138 -9.03 -3.72 -15.22
N ILE A 139 -9.26 -2.52 -15.72
CA ILE A 139 -9.84 -2.28 -17.05
C ILE A 139 -8.83 -2.58 -18.17
N TYR A 140 -7.63 -1.98 -18.11
CA TYR A 140 -6.68 -2.01 -19.23
C TYR A 140 -5.67 -3.15 -19.15
N ARG A 141 -5.50 -3.77 -17.96
CA ARG A 141 -4.50 -4.81 -17.70
C ARG A 141 -5.09 -5.99 -16.93
N GLY A 142 -6.37 -6.31 -17.17
CA GLY A 142 -7.11 -7.36 -16.45
C GLY A 142 -6.38 -8.72 -16.37
N PHE A 143 -5.69 -9.14 -17.43
CA PHE A 143 -4.89 -10.39 -17.42
C PHE A 143 -3.74 -10.40 -16.41
N GLN A 144 -3.26 -9.23 -15.98
CA GLN A 144 -2.22 -9.09 -14.96
C GLN A 144 -2.79 -9.04 -13.53
N VAL A 145 -4.12 -9.10 -13.37
CA VAL A 145 -4.79 -9.21 -12.08
C VAL A 145 -4.88 -10.69 -11.70
N SER A 146 -3.87 -11.15 -10.98
CA SER A 146 -3.76 -12.56 -10.55
C SER A 146 -3.01 -12.67 -9.23
N SER A 147 -3.26 -13.76 -8.51
CA SER A 147 -2.51 -14.10 -7.29
C SER A 147 -1.06 -14.49 -7.58
N LEU A 148 -0.69 -14.75 -8.85
CA LEU A 148 0.65 -15.20 -9.27
C LEU A 148 1.11 -16.39 -8.42
N SER A 149 0.30 -17.44 -8.40
CA SER A 149 0.58 -18.64 -7.60
C SER A 149 1.84 -19.34 -8.09
N SER A 150 2.69 -19.74 -7.14
CA SER A 150 3.89 -20.57 -7.38
C SER A 150 3.73 -21.98 -6.82
N GLN A 151 2.49 -22.39 -6.52
CA GLN A 151 2.17 -23.67 -5.88
C GLN A 151 2.55 -24.87 -6.75
N PHE A 152 2.43 -24.74 -8.07
CA PHE A 152 2.79 -25.80 -9.02
C PHE A 152 4.28 -26.18 -8.92
N LEU A 153 5.17 -25.20 -8.73
CA LEU A 153 6.62 -25.43 -8.65
C LEU A 153 7.05 -26.02 -7.30
N GLU A 154 6.37 -25.64 -6.23
CA GLU A 154 6.62 -26.13 -4.87
C GLU A 154 5.37 -25.94 -4.01
N ARG A 155 4.77 -27.06 -3.57
CA ARG A 155 3.51 -27.09 -2.81
C ARG A 155 3.69 -27.27 -1.30
N LYS A 156 4.62 -28.13 -0.86
CA LYS A 156 4.70 -28.61 0.53
C LYS A 156 5.06 -27.49 1.50
N LYS A 157 6.08 -26.69 1.20
CA LYS A 157 6.48 -25.53 2.03
C LYS A 157 5.49 -24.38 1.87
N LEU A 158 4.90 -24.21 0.68
CA LEU A 158 3.89 -23.18 0.44
C LEU A 158 2.66 -23.35 1.32
N PHE A 159 2.15 -24.59 1.51
CA PHE A 159 0.94 -24.83 2.30
C PHE A 159 1.02 -24.24 3.71
N TRP A 160 2.07 -24.59 4.45
CA TRP A 160 2.27 -24.13 5.82
C TRP A 160 2.46 -22.61 5.92
N GLY A 161 3.27 -22.02 5.02
CA GLY A 161 3.45 -20.57 4.97
C GLY A 161 2.15 -19.84 4.62
N SER A 162 1.40 -20.38 3.65
CA SER A 162 0.18 -19.75 3.13
C SER A 162 -0.96 -19.79 4.11
N GLN A 163 -1.19 -20.92 4.78
CA GLN A 163 -2.29 -21.04 5.72
C GLN A 163 -2.09 -20.12 6.92
N LEU A 164 -0.90 -20.14 7.53
CA LEU A 164 -0.56 -19.28 8.66
C LEU A 164 -0.63 -17.80 8.30
N PHE A 165 -0.06 -17.42 7.16
CA PHE A 165 -0.06 -16.03 6.71
C PHE A 165 -1.48 -15.52 6.44
N HIS A 166 -2.27 -16.23 5.63
CA HIS A 166 -3.58 -15.70 5.21
C HIS A 166 -4.60 -15.71 6.35
N TRP A 167 -4.66 -16.75 7.19
CA TRP A 167 -5.57 -16.70 8.35
C TRP A 167 -5.17 -15.61 9.34
N GLY A 168 -3.87 -15.48 9.64
CA GLY A 168 -3.37 -14.40 10.48
C GLY A 168 -3.74 -13.03 9.92
N MET A 169 -3.42 -12.79 8.65
CA MET A 169 -3.68 -11.52 7.98
C MET A 169 -5.18 -11.21 7.85
N LEU A 170 -6.02 -12.18 7.50
CA LEU A 170 -7.47 -11.96 7.34
C LEU A 170 -8.10 -11.55 8.67
N ILE A 171 -7.78 -12.26 9.75
CA ILE A 171 -8.36 -11.96 11.07
C ILE A 171 -7.88 -10.60 11.57
N ILE A 172 -6.59 -10.28 11.41
CA ILE A 172 -6.07 -8.95 11.76
C ILE A 172 -6.70 -7.85 10.90
N PHE A 173 -6.78 -8.05 9.59
CA PHE A 173 -7.36 -7.07 8.65
C PHE A 173 -8.83 -6.79 8.98
N PHE A 174 -9.66 -7.83 9.10
CA PHE A 174 -11.08 -7.66 9.43
C PHE A 174 -11.26 -7.15 10.86
N GLY A 175 -10.38 -7.50 11.80
CA GLY A 175 -10.37 -6.92 13.14
C GLY A 175 -10.21 -5.39 13.11
N HIS A 176 -9.25 -4.88 12.33
CA HIS A 176 -9.07 -3.44 12.12
C HIS A 176 -10.29 -2.80 11.45
N LEU A 177 -10.84 -3.46 10.41
CA LEU A 177 -11.99 -2.95 9.67
C LEU A 177 -13.25 -2.85 10.56
N ILE A 178 -13.51 -3.88 11.38
CA ILE A 178 -14.64 -3.90 12.33
C ILE A 178 -14.45 -2.81 13.39
N ALA A 179 -13.24 -2.66 13.93
CA ALA A 179 -12.96 -1.62 14.92
C ALA A 179 -13.17 -0.20 14.37
N PHE A 180 -12.81 0.02 13.10
CA PHE A 180 -13.07 1.28 12.40
C PHE A 180 -14.56 1.50 12.08
N ALA A 181 -15.26 0.44 11.66
CA ALA A 181 -16.66 0.52 11.24
C ALA A 181 -17.61 0.78 12.43
N VAL A 182 -17.42 0.08 13.55
CA VAL A 182 -18.31 0.11 14.72
C VAL A 182 -17.56 0.38 16.04
N PRO A 183 -16.88 1.55 16.18
CA PRO A 183 -16.01 1.84 17.31
C PRO A 183 -16.75 1.83 18.66
N SER A 184 -17.98 2.34 18.72
CA SER A 184 -18.80 2.36 19.94
C SER A 184 -19.11 0.95 20.44
N SER A 185 -19.43 0.03 19.53
CA SER A 185 -19.68 -1.38 19.88
C SER A 185 -18.42 -2.07 20.40
N ILE A 186 -17.25 -1.75 19.86
CA ILE A 186 -15.97 -2.26 20.38
C ILE A 186 -15.69 -1.71 21.78
N LEU A 187 -15.92 -0.43 22.03
CA LEU A 187 -15.75 0.14 23.37
C LEU A 187 -16.69 -0.51 24.40
N LEU A 188 -17.96 -0.74 24.03
CA LEU A 188 -18.92 -1.47 24.88
C LEU A 188 -18.49 -2.92 25.12
N TRP A 189 -18.00 -3.60 24.08
CA TRP A 189 -17.45 -4.96 24.20
C TRP A 189 -16.26 -5.01 25.15
N ASN A 190 -15.35 -4.05 25.03
CA ASN A 190 -14.16 -3.89 25.85
C ASN A 190 -14.45 -3.51 27.30
N GLY A 191 -15.66 -3.01 27.60
CA GLY A 191 -16.09 -2.72 28.96
C GLY A 191 -16.10 -3.95 29.88
N HIS A 192 -16.09 -5.16 29.32
CA HIS A 192 -15.92 -6.39 30.08
C HIS A 192 -14.46 -6.91 29.99
N PRO A 193 -13.70 -7.01 31.10
CA PRO A 193 -12.27 -7.32 31.07
C PRO A 193 -11.91 -8.61 30.32
N LEU A 194 -12.71 -9.66 30.48
CA LEU A 194 -12.51 -10.94 29.78
C LEU A 194 -12.64 -10.81 28.26
N ARG A 195 -13.59 -9.99 27.78
CA ARG A 195 -13.84 -9.78 26.35
C ARG A 195 -12.71 -8.98 25.70
N LEU A 196 -12.20 -7.98 26.42
CA LEU A 196 -11.03 -7.20 26.03
C LEU A 196 -9.77 -8.09 25.94
N LEU A 197 -9.53 -8.93 26.94
CA LEU A 197 -8.39 -9.88 26.93
C LEU A 197 -8.49 -10.88 25.78
N ILE A 198 -9.68 -11.39 25.47
CA ILE A 198 -9.88 -12.27 24.30
C ILE A 198 -9.45 -11.56 23.02
N LEU A 199 -9.87 -10.32 22.79
CA LEU A 199 -9.46 -9.56 21.61
C LEU A 199 -7.96 -9.31 21.57
N GLU A 200 -7.35 -8.96 22.70
CA GLU A 200 -5.92 -8.68 22.78
C GLU A 200 -5.07 -9.93 22.47
N LEU A 201 -5.35 -11.04 23.16
CA LEU A 201 -4.60 -12.29 22.99
C LEU A 201 -4.82 -12.92 21.62
N SER A 202 -6.07 -12.96 21.13
CA SER A 202 -6.36 -13.52 19.81
C SER A 202 -5.71 -12.69 18.70
N SER A 203 -5.81 -11.35 18.75
CA SER A 203 -5.17 -10.48 17.76
C SER A 203 -3.65 -10.65 17.77
N PHE A 204 -3.03 -10.71 18.96
CA PHE A 204 -1.59 -10.93 19.06
C PHE A 204 -1.17 -12.30 18.49
N ALA A 205 -1.91 -13.36 18.82
CA ALA A 205 -1.65 -14.71 18.29
C ALA A 205 -1.77 -14.78 16.76
N PHE A 206 -2.78 -14.15 16.17
CA PHE A 206 -2.94 -14.11 14.71
C PHE A 206 -1.90 -13.21 14.03
N GLY A 207 -1.45 -12.14 14.69
CA GLY A 207 -0.30 -11.35 14.25
C GLY A 207 0.98 -12.17 14.20
N LEU A 208 1.24 -13.01 15.22
CA LEU A 208 2.38 -13.93 15.23
C LEU A 208 2.26 -15.00 14.14
N ALA A 209 1.06 -15.56 13.93
CA ALA A 209 0.82 -16.50 12.84
C ALA A 209 1.11 -15.86 11.47
N ALA A 210 0.69 -14.61 11.26
CA ALA A 210 1.01 -13.85 10.06
C ALA A 210 2.53 -13.66 9.88
N LEU A 211 3.24 -13.29 10.95
CA LEU A 211 4.70 -13.13 10.92
C LEU A 211 5.42 -14.44 10.54
N VAL A 212 5.07 -15.54 11.20
CA VAL A 212 5.65 -16.86 10.91
C VAL A 212 5.38 -17.27 9.47
N GLY A 213 4.14 -17.10 8.99
CA GLY A 213 3.77 -17.37 7.60
C GLY A 213 4.60 -16.54 6.60
N LEU A 214 4.82 -15.25 6.89
CA LEU A 214 5.64 -14.38 6.06
C LEU A 214 7.11 -14.81 6.04
N ILE A 215 7.69 -15.17 7.19
CA ILE A 215 9.07 -15.68 7.28
C ILE A 215 9.21 -16.95 6.45
N LEU A 216 8.24 -17.86 6.50
CA LEU A 216 8.24 -19.08 5.68
C LEU A 216 8.17 -18.76 4.19
N PHE A 217 7.40 -17.76 3.76
CA PHE A 217 7.37 -17.30 2.38
C PHE A 217 8.71 -16.71 1.91
N ILE A 218 9.32 -15.84 2.72
CA ILE A 218 10.64 -15.25 2.43
C ILE A 218 11.67 -16.37 2.29
N ARG A 219 11.78 -17.24 3.30
CA ARG A 219 12.72 -18.38 3.29
C ARG A 219 12.50 -19.26 2.07
N ARG A 220 11.26 -19.62 1.76
CA ARG A 220 10.93 -20.45 0.59
C ARG A 220 11.40 -19.81 -0.71
N ARG A 221 11.19 -18.50 -0.88
CA ARG A 221 11.51 -17.79 -2.11
C ARG A 221 13.02 -17.61 -2.32
N LEU A 222 13.76 -17.38 -1.23
CA LEU A 222 15.20 -17.20 -1.28
C LEU A 222 15.98 -18.52 -1.40
N THR A 223 15.45 -19.62 -0.87
CA THR A 223 16.16 -20.91 -0.82
C THR A 223 15.81 -21.87 -1.96
N SER A 224 14.66 -21.70 -2.62
CA SER A 224 14.25 -22.60 -3.69
C SER A 224 14.69 -22.08 -5.07
N SER A 225 15.55 -22.85 -5.74
CA SER A 225 16.03 -22.54 -7.10
C SER A 225 14.89 -22.35 -8.10
N LYS A 226 13.86 -23.22 -8.06
CA LYS A 226 12.69 -23.14 -8.96
C LYS A 226 11.87 -21.87 -8.74
N ILE A 227 11.68 -21.46 -7.49
CA ILE A 227 10.85 -20.29 -7.14
C ILE A 227 11.60 -18.99 -7.43
N SER A 228 12.92 -18.98 -7.24
CA SER A 228 13.77 -17.81 -7.53
C SER A 228 13.65 -17.40 -9.01
N VAL A 229 13.57 -18.36 -9.94
CA VAL A 229 13.43 -18.09 -11.39
C VAL A 229 12.14 -17.35 -11.75
N VAL A 230 11.05 -17.59 -11.02
CA VAL A 230 9.74 -16.94 -11.27
C VAL A 230 9.44 -15.80 -10.30
N SER A 231 10.42 -15.37 -9.51
CA SER A 231 10.28 -14.25 -8.58
C SER A 231 10.51 -12.91 -9.26
N ASN A 232 10.05 -11.83 -8.63
CA ASN A 232 10.24 -10.47 -9.11
C ASN A 232 10.76 -9.58 -7.97
N LYS A 233 11.50 -8.51 -8.29
CA LYS A 233 11.95 -7.49 -7.33
C LYS A 233 10.78 -6.87 -6.55
N MET A 234 9.63 -6.69 -7.20
CA MET A 234 8.42 -6.19 -6.53
C MET A 234 7.90 -7.15 -5.43
N ASP A 235 8.12 -8.46 -5.56
CA ASP A 235 7.79 -9.41 -4.49
C ASP A 235 8.69 -9.21 -3.25
N MET A 236 9.96 -8.83 -3.45
CA MET A 236 10.87 -8.52 -2.36
C MET A 236 10.49 -7.23 -1.64
N LEU A 237 10.09 -6.20 -2.39
CA LEU A 237 9.56 -4.97 -1.81
C LEU A 237 8.33 -5.27 -0.95
N VAL A 238 7.36 -6.03 -1.49
CA VAL A 238 6.16 -6.45 -0.76
C VAL A 238 6.52 -7.19 0.53
N TYR A 239 7.49 -8.09 0.50
CA TYR A 239 7.93 -8.80 1.71
C TYR A 239 8.60 -7.89 2.74
N ALA A 240 9.44 -6.95 2.31
CA ALA A 240 10.07 -5.99 3.21
C ALA A 240 9.02 -5.10 3.90
N VAL A 241 8.10 -4.55 3.12
CA VAL A 241 7.03 -3.66 3.62
C VAL A 241 6.09 -4.40 4.57
N LEU A 242 5.64 -5.61 4.22
CA LEU A 242 4.80 -6.42 5.11
C LEU A 242 5.53 -6.80 6.39
N LEU A 243 6.83 -7.10 6.31
CA LEU A 243 7.60 -7.45 7.50
C LEU A 243 7.62 -6.28 8.48
N VAL A 244 7.89 -5.07 8.00
CA VAL A 244 7.85 -3.86 8.83
C VAL A 244 6.44 -3.58 9.36
N GLN A 245 5.40 -3.77 8.55
CA GLN A 245 4.02 -3.58 9.00
C GLN A 245 3.63 -4.55 10.13
N ILE A 246 3.95 -5.83 9.97
CA ILE A 246 3.61 -6.86 10.98
C ILE A 246 4.45 -6.66 12.24
N LEU A 247 5.75 -6.38 12.12
CA LEU A 247 6.62 -6.15 13.27
C LEU A 247 6.21 -4.90 14.06
N SER A 248 5.91 -3.80 13.38
CA SER A 248 5.39 -2.58 14.04
C SER A 248 4.04 -2.84 14.71
N GLY A 249 3.14 -3.60 14.07
CA GLY A 249 1.84 -3.96 14.64
C GLY A 249 1.95 -4.86 15.88
N LEU A 250 2.84 -5.86 15.84
CA LEU A 250 3.16 -6.69 17.01
C LEU A 250 3.83 -5.88 18.12
N GLY A 251 4.70 -4.93 17.76
CA GLY A 251 5.30 -3.98 18.70
C GLY A 251 4.24 -3.15 19.41
N ILE A 252 3.27 -2.59 18.66
CA ILE A 252 2.13 -1.87 19.24
C ILE A 252 1.35 -2.78 20.18
N ALA A 253 0.99 -3.99 19.75
CA ALA A 253 0.22 -4.92 20.59
C ALA A 253 0.96 -5.30 21.89
N PHE A 254 2.29 -5.31 21.88
CA PHE A 254 3.12 -5.63 23.04
C PHE A 254 3.36 -4.43 23.96
N PHE A 255 3.72 -3.27 23.41
CA PHE A 255 4.11 -2.08 24.18
C PHE A 255 2.94 -1.13 24.49
N SER A 256 1.92 -1.11 23.65
CA SER A 256 0.71 -0.27 23.76
C SER A 256 -0.53 -1.14 23.91
N ARG A 257 -0.65 -1.75 25.09
CA ARG A 257 -1.78 -2.63 25.46
C ARG A 257 -3.13 -1.94 25.27
N TRP A 258 -4.17 -2.75 25.18
CA TRP A 258 -5.56 -2.32 24.97
C TRP A 258 -5.77 -1.67 23.59
N GLY A 259 -5.09 -2.25 22.60
CA GLY A 259 -5.13 -1.89 21.17
C GLY A 259 -6.52 -1.50 20.68
N SER A 260 -7.50 -2.38 20.89
CA SER A 260 -8.86 -2.20 20.42
C SER A 260 -9.57 -0.98 21.05
N SER A 261 -9.25 -0.63 22.30
CA SER A 261 -9.87 0.51 23.00
C SER A 261 -9.34 1.84 22.47
N TRP A 262 -8.01 2.02 22.46
CA TRP A 262 -7.44 3.29 21.97
C TRP A 262 -7.52 3.40 20.45
N PHE A 263 -7.57 2.30 19.69
CA PHE A 263 -7.86 2.34 18.25
C PHE A 263 -9.25 2.92 17.98
N ALA A 264 -10.27 2.49 18.72
CA ALA A 264 -11.63 3.03 18.61
C ALA A 264 -11.70 4.50 19.05
N GLY A 265 -10.96 4.89 20.10
CA GLY A 265 -10.98 6.25 20.65
C GLY A 265 -10.09 7.27 19.93
N VAL A 266 -8.98 6.85 19.31
CA VAL A 266 -7.98 7.76 18.73
C VAL A 266 -7.80 7.54 17.23
N MET A 267 -7.55 6.29 16.81
CA MET A 267 -7.27 6.00 15.40
C MET A 267 -8.52 6.16 14.53
N THR A 268 -9.67 5.73 15.02
CA THR A 268 -10.92 5.78 14.25
C THR A 268 -11.36 7.22 13.95
N PRO A 269 -11.35 8.18 14.90
CA PRO A 269 -11.55 9.59 14.59
C PRO A 269 -10.58 10.13 13.55
N TYR A 270 -9.27 9.88 13.68
CA TYR A 270 -8.28 10.29 12.68
C TYR A 270 -8.58 9.72 11.28
N LEU A 271 -8.84 8.41 11.17
CA LEU A 271 -9.15 7.78 9.89
C LEU A 271 -10.45 8.35 9.28
N ARG A 272 -11.48 8.59 10.08
CA ARG A 272 -12.73 9.22 9.62
C ARG A 272 -12.50 10.64 9.14
N SER A 273 -11.65 11.40 9.84
CA SER A 273 -11.29 12.78 9.50
C SER A 273 -10.67 12.90 8.09
N ILE A 274 -9.87 11.91 7.67
CA ILE A 274 -9.34 11.81 6.30
C ILE A 274 -10.47 11.65 5.27
N PHE A 275 -11.46 10.80 5.55
CA PHE A 275 -12.60 10.61 4.65
C PHE A 275 -13.57 11.80 4.64
N SER A 276 -13.60 12.59 5.71
CA SER A 276 -14.35 13.85 5.80
C SER A 276 -13.62 15.04 5.19
N PHE A 277 -12.42 14.86 4.64
CA PHE A 277 -11.56 15.93 4.10
C PHE A 277 -11.16 17.02 5.11
N ASP A 278 -11.23 16.71 6.40
CA ASP A 278 -10.78 17.57 7.51
C ASP A 278 -9.80 16.76 8.38
N PRO A 279 -8.54 16.59 7.96
CA PRO A 279 -7.61 15.66 8.59
C PRO A 279 -7.13 16.15 9.97
N GLN A 280 -7.55 15.46 11.02
CA GLN A 280 -7.22 15.78 12.41
C GLN A 280 -6.03 14.94 12.90
N ILE A 281 -4.81 15.49 12.83
CA ILE A 281 -3.57 14.75 13.08
C ILE A 281 -3.02 14.89 14.51
N ALA A 282 -3.60 15.77 15.33
CA ALA A 282 -3.06 16.10 16.66
C ALA A 282 -2.88 14.86 17.55
N ALA A 283 -3.89 13.98 17.60
CA ALA A 283 -3.83 12.77 18.40
C ALA A 283 -2.82 11.74 17.87
N VAL A 284 -2.60 11.69 16.55
CA VAL A 284 -1.59 10.82 15.92
C VAL A 284 -0.17 11.34 16.17
N ASN A 285 0.02 12.66 16.15
CA ASN A 285 1.31 13.29 16.46
C ASN A 285 1.76 13.02 17.90
N ALA A 286 0.81 12.96 18.84
CA ALA A 286 1.09 12.66 20.23
C ALA A 286 1.37 11.16 20.49
N MET A 287 1.11 10.27 19.52
CA MET A 287 1.36 8.84 19.68
C MET A 287 2.85 8.51 19.58
N PRO A 288 3.29 7.40 20.20
CA PRO A 288 4.67 6.93 20.04
C PRO A 288 5.05 6.68 18.58
N TRP A 289 6.33 6.91 18.25
CA TRP A 289 6.85 6.80 16.88
C TRP A 289 6.56 5.45 16.22
N TYR A 290 6.47 4.35 16.97
CA TYR A 290 6.20 3.02 16.40
C TYR A 290 4.74 2.87 15.93
N VAL A 291 3.79 3.60 16.54
CA VAL A 291 2.41 3.70 16.05
C VAL A 291 2.39 4.49 14.74
N GLN A 292 3.12 5.60 14.71
CA GLN A 292 3.24 6.46 13.53
C GLN A 292 3.86 5.72 12.34
N VAL A 293 4.93 4.94 12.56
CA VAL A 293 5.53 4.06 11.53
C VAL A 293 4.50 3.06 11.00
N HIS A 294 3.70 2.45 11.88
CA HIS A 294 2.66 1.50 11.46
C HIS A 294 1.58 2.15 10.60
N ILE A 295 1.17 3.38 10.92
CA ILE A 295 0.21 4.16 10.11
C ILE A 295 0.79 4.46 8.74
N VAL A 296 2.04 4.97 8.69
CA VAL A 296 2.71 5.33 7.44
C VAL A 296 2.86 4.13 6.52
N PHE A 297 3.32 2.99 7.05
CA PHE A 297 3.45 1.76 6.26
C PHE A 297 2.08 1.17 5.87
N ALA A 298 1.03 1.35 6.66
CA ALA A 298 -0.34 0.97 6.27
C ALA A 298 -0.80 1.73 5.02
N PHE A 299 -0.65 3.06 4.99
CA PHE A 299 -0.98 3.86 3.81
C PHE A 299 -0.05 3.56 2.64
N PHE A 300 1.24 3.31 2.90
CA PHE A 300 2.15 2.88 1.85
C PHE A 300 1.73 1.55 1.20
N ILE A 301 1.27 0.57 1.99
CA ILE A 301 0.71 -0.68 1.47
C ILE A 301 -0.50 -0.39 0.57
N ILE A 302 -1.43 0.47 1.01
CA ILE A 302 -2.61 0.85 0.22
C ILE A 302 -2.20 1.41 -1.15
N GLY A 303 -1.24 2.34 -1.18
CA GLY A 303 -0.71 2.90 -2.42
C GLY A 303 0.04 1.90 -3.31
N LEU A 304 0.61 0.83 -2.73
CA LEU A 304 1.29 -0.24 -3.46
C LEU A 304 0.33 -1.28 -4.07
N ILE A 305 -0.92 -1.36 -3.64
CA ILE A 305 -1.89 -2.36 -4.11
C ILE A 305 -1.96 -2.47 -5.64
N PRO A 306 -2.18 -1.38 -6.40
CA PRO A 306 -2.36 -1.46 -7.84
C PRO A 306 -1.09 -1.84 -8.60
N PHE A 307 0.09 -1.72 -8.00
CA PHE A 307 1.38 -1.98 -8.67
C PHE A 307 1.97 -3.35 -8.32
N THR A 308 1.39 -4.05 -7.35
CA THR A 308 1.95 -5.28 -6.80
C THR A 308 0.98 -6.44 -6.95
N ARG A 309 1.38 -7.61 -6.45
CA ARG A 309 0.48 -8.76 -6.37
C ARG A 309 -0.69 -8.55 -5.40
N PHE A 310 -0.66 -7.54 -4.53
CA PHE A 310 -1.77 -7.27 -3.58
C PHE A 310 -3.12 -7.05 -4.25
N MET A 311 -3.14 -6.64 -5.52
CA MET A 311 -4.36 -6.55 -6.32
C MET A 311 -5.24 -7.81 -6.24
N HIS A 312 -4.67 -9.00 -6.03
CA HIS A 312 -5.43 -10.25 -5.86
C HIS A 312 -6.44 -10.21 -4.70
N PHE A 313 -6.20 -9.39 -3.67
CA PHE A 313 -7.13 -9.23 -2.55
C PHE A 313 -8.45 -8.60 -2.98
N LEU A 314 -8.45 -7.72 -3.98
CA LEU A 314 -9.66 -7.03 -4.48
C LEU A 314 -10.56 -7.94 -5.33
N VAL A 315 -10.05 -9.08 -5.77
CA VAL A 315 -10.78 -10.05 -6.63
C VAL A 315 -11.03 -11.35 -5.87
N ALA A 316 -11.34 -11.24 -4.57
CA ALA A 316 -11.77 -12.37 -3.76
C ALA A 316 -13.08 -12.95 -4.37
N PRO A 317 -13.15 -14.27 -4.62
CA PRO A 317 -14.28 -14.89 -5.33
C PRO A 317 -15.48 -15.09 -4.41
N VAL A 318 -16.02 -14.01 -3.85
CA VAL A 318 -17.19 -14.04 -2.94
C VAL A 318 -18.46 -14.40 -3.72
N ASP A 319 -18.54 -13.99 -4.99
CA ASP A 319 -19.62 -14.30 -5.92
C ASP A 319 -19.79 -15.81 -6.16
N TYR A 320 -18.69 -16.58 -6.06
CA TYR A 320 -18.70 -18.03 -6.23
C TYR A 320 -19.63 -18.74 -5.24
N LEU A 321 -19.91 -18.17 -4.06
CA LEU A 321 -20.81 -18.76 -3.06
C LEU A 321 -22.25 -18.91 -3.56
N TRP A 322 -22.70 -18.05 -4.48
CA TRP A 322 -24.04 -18.09 -5.07
C TRP A 322 -24.03 -18.35 -6.59
N ARG A 323 -22.85 -18.51 -7.19
CA ARG A 323 -22.73 -18.75 -8.63
C ARG A 323 -23.14 -20.18 -8.98
N ARG A 324 -23.90 -20.36 -10.06
CA ARG A 324 -24.22 -21.68 -10.62
C ARG A 324 -22.93 -22.37 -11.09
N TYR A 325 -22.86 -23.70 -10.90
CA TYR A 325 -21.70 -24.51 -11.30
C TYR A 325 -21.38 -24.39 -12.79
N GLN A 326 -22.40 -24.49 -13.64
CA GLN A 326 -22.23 -24.36 -15.08
C GLN A 326 -22.47 -22.91 -15.52
N LEU A 327 -21.41 -22.28 -16.04
CA LEU A 327 -21.52 -21.03 -16.79
C LEU A 327 -21.45 -21.34 -18.27
N VAL A 328 -22.51 -20.98 -19.01
CA VAL A 328 -22.51 -21.04 -20.47
C VAL A 328 -22.36 -19.61 -20.97
N ILE A 329 -21.21 -19.32 -21.57
CA ILE A 329 -20.92 -18.03 -22.21
C ILE A 329 -21.12 -18.22 -23.71
N TRP A 330 -22.09 -17.52 -24.27
CA TRP A 330 -22.37 -17.55 -25.69
C TRP A 330 -21.49 -16.51 -26.39
N ASN A 331 -20.77 -16.90 -27.45
CA ASN A 331 -20.01 -15.97 -28.30
C ASN A 331 -20.91 -15.20 -29.29
N TRP A 332 -22.23 -15.36 -29.19
CA TRP A 332 -23.22 -14.76 -30.06
C TRP A 332 -24.45 -14.33 -29.26
N ASN A 333 -25.26 -13.44 -29.84
CA ASN A 333 -26.50 -12.98 -29.22
C ASN A 333 -27.51 -14.14 -29.16
N ASN A 334 -27.85 -14.60 -27.95
CA ASN A 334 -28.73 -15.74 -27.70
C ASN A 334 -30.21 -15.45 -28.00
N GLU A 335 -30.61 -14.17 -28.02
CA GLU A 335 -31.98 -13.75 -28.35
C GLU A 335 -32.26 -13.95 -29.84
N VAL A 336 -31.28 -13.68 -30.70
CA VAL A 336 -31.40 -13.76 -32.17
C VAL A 336 -31.75 -15.17 -32.67
N ILE A 337 -31.26 -16.23 -32.01
CA ILE A 337 -31.54 -17.62 -32.40
C ILE A 337 -32.87 -18.11 -31.82
N ARG A 338 -33.21 -17.73 -30.59
CA ARG A 338 -34.47 -18.16 -29.95
C ARG A 338 -35.70 -17.63 -30.67
N THR A 339 -35.57 -16.52 -31.41
CA THR A 339 -36.63 -15.94 -32.25
C THR A 339 -36.43 -16.18 -33.75
N SER A 340 -35.38 -16.90 -34.16
CA SER A 340 -35.17 -17.21 -35.57
C SER A 340 -36.23 -18.19 -36.06
N THR A 341 -37.20 -17.66 -36.79
CA THR A 341 -38.24 -18.40 -37.53
C THR A 341 -37.82 -18.69 -38.97
N SER A 342 -36.57 -18.38 -39.35
CA SER A 342 -36.07 -18.57 -40.70
C SER A 342 -35.89 -20.06 -41.01
N MET A 343 -36.92 -20.68 -41.58
CA MET A 343 -36.84 -22.02 -42.15
C MET A 343 -36.09 -21.93 -43.48
N HIS A 344 -35.01 -22.69 -43.65
CA HIS A 344 -34.27 -22.80 -44.91
C HIS A 344 -34.56 -24.18 -45.53
N PRO A 345 -35.52 -24.30 -46.46
CA PRO A 345 -35.87 -25.58 -47.06
C PRO A 345 -34.63 -26.20 -47.73
N GLY A 346 -34.34 -27.47 -47.43
CA GLY A 346 -33.23 -28.21 -48.01
C GLY A 346 -31.89 -28.16 -47.25
N LYS A 347 -31.76 -27.40 -46.15
CA LYS A 347 -30.59 -27.48 -45.25
C LYS A 347 -30.95 -28.11 -43.91
N LYS A 348 -30.29 -29.22 -43.58
CA LYS A 348 -30.45 -29.91 -42.28
C LYS A 348 -29.77 -29.09 -41.17
N SER A 349 -30.39 -29.04 -39.98
CA SER A 349 -29.78 -28.45 -38.78
C SER A 349 -28.48 -29.19 -38.46
N MET A 350 -27.38 -28.44 -38.30
CA MET A 350 -26.06 -29.03 -37.96
C MET A 350 -25.83 -29.17 -36.45
N ASN A 351 -26.81 -28.81 -35.62
CA ASN A 351 -26.71 -29.02 -34.18
C ASN A 351 -27.19 -30.43 -33.84
N HIS A 352 -26.26 -31.39 -33.86
CA HIS A 352 -26.36 -32.71 -33.25
C HIS A 352 -25.46 -32.79 -32.03
#